data_AF-A0A1V5RL55-F1
#
_entry.id   AF-A0A1V5RL55-F1
#
_cell.length_a   1.000
_cell.length_b   1.000
_cell.length_c   1.000
_cell.angle_alpha   90.00
_cell.angle_beta   90.00
_cell.angle_gamma   90.00
#
_symmetry.space_group_name_H-M   'P 1'
#
loop_
_entity.id
_entity.type
_entity.pdbx_description
1 polymer ?
#
loop_
_entity_poly.entity_id
_entity_poly.type
_entity_poly.pdbx_seq_one_letter_code
_entity_poly.pdbx_strand_id
1 'polypeptide(L)'
;MLARVFYHNLQDIVSMVLLAVRMARGFDPDNLAPYLTELHPLECLSLGRCYEALNWGDASLAAYESAVDRLTASEAQVQAWRDLGYAYKRLERRAEAVALWETWVGTVAGDDLTPYVELAKHHEWHSRDLAAARGWAAWALRIAEGWPASYLRDEAVGELRHRLARIEAKLNGRTTDDERQIAAEE
;
A
#
# COMPACT_ATOMS: atom_id res chain seq x y z
N MET A 1 -15.72 -51.44 4.99
CA MET A 1 -16.26 -50.05 5.00
C MET A 1 -15.68 -49.22 6.15
N LEU A 2 -15.70 -49.72 7.39
CA LEU A 2 -15.18 -49.00 8.58
C LEU A 2 -13.66 -48.73 8.58
N ALA A 3 -12.85 -49.66 8.09
CA ALA A 3 -11.39 -49.49 8.02
C ALA A 3 -10.95 -48.29 7.14
N ARG A 4 -11.69 -47.99 6.07
CA ARG A 4 -11.42 -46.85 5.20
C ARG A 4 -11.72 -45.52 5.90
N VAL A 5 -12.80 -45.46 6.69
CA VAL A 5 -13.15 -44.29 7.50
C VAL A 5 -12.06 -44.02 8.54
N PHE A 6 -11.60 -45.04 9.25
CA PHE A 6 -10.50 -44.88 10.21
C PHE A 6 -9.18 -44.44 9.56
N TYR A 7 -8.88 -44.94 8.36
CA TYR A 7 -7.69 -44.51 7.62
C TYR A 7 -7.77 -43.04 7.21
N HIS A 8 -8.93 -42.58 6.70
CA HIS A 8 -9.12 -41.16 6.38
C HIS A 8 -9.03 -40.27 7.62
N ASN A 9 -9.68 -40.65 8.73
CA ASN A 9 -9.59 -39.89 9.97
C ASN A 9 -8.15 -39.83 10.52
N LEU A 10 -7.38 -40.91 10.39
CA LEU A 10 -5.97 -40.92 10.77
C LEU A 10 -5.16 -39.95 9.90
N GLN A 11 -5.37 -39.97 8.58
CA GLN A 11 -4.72 -39.04 7.65
C GLN A 11 -5.08 -37.59 7.96
N ASP A 12 -6.35 -37.31 8.26
CA ASP A 12 -6.81 -35.96 8.61
C ASP A 12 -6.16 -35.46 9.91
N ILE A 13 -6.17 -36.29 10.97
CA ILE A 13 -5.56 -35.92 12.27
C ILE A 13 -4.06 -35.65 12.12
N VAL A 14 -3.33 -36.53 11.43
CA VAL A 14 -1.88 -36.37 11.24
C VAL A 14 -1.57 -35.16 10.35
N SER A 15 -2.37 -34.94 9.30
CA SER A 15 -2.22 -33.77 8.43
C SER A 15 -2.48 -32.46 9.18
N MET A 16 -3.42 -32.44 10.12
CA MET A 16 -3.68 -31.27 10.97
C MET A 16 -2.52 -30.94 11.89
N VAL A 17 -1.87 -31.94 12.50
CA VAL A 17 -0.69 -31.71 13.33
C VAL A 17 0.46 -31.14 12.48
N LEU A 18 0.70 -31.70 11.30
CA LEU A 18 1.75 -31.21 10.39
C LEU A 18 1.45 -29.78 9.91
N LEU A 19 0.20 -29.50 9.55
CA LEU A 19 -0.22 -28.16 9.14
C LEU A 19 -0.07 -27.15 10.28
N ALA A 20 -0.44 -27.52 11.51
CA ALA A 20 -0.27 -26.66 12.68
C ALA A 20 1.20 -26.35 12.94
N VAL A 21 2.09 -27.34 12.84
CA VAL A 21 3.54 -27.14 12.96
C VAL A 21 4.05 -26.22 11.84
N ARG A 22 3.59 -26.41 10.60
CA ARG A 22 3.96 -25.53 9.48
C ARG A 22 3.53 -24.10 9.75
N MET A 23 2.26 -23.88 10.14
CA MET A 23 1.74 -22.55 10.46
C MET A 23 2.49 -21.89 11.63
N ALA A 24 2.84 -22.65 12.67
CA ALA A 24 3.56 -22.14 13.83
C ALA A 24 4.94 -21.59 13.49
N ARG A 25 5.61 -22.11 12.45
CA ARG A 25 6.90 -21.57 11.97
C ARG A 25 6.79 -20.14 11.47
N GLY A 26 5.61 -19.74 10.98
CA GLY A 26 5.35 -18.34 10.65
C GLY A 26 5.39 -17.41 11.86
N PHE A 27 5.35 -17.93 13.08
CA PHE A 27 5.38 -17.11 14.29
C PHE A 27 6.68 -17.31 15.08
N ASP A 28 7.73 -17.75 14.40
CA ASP A 28 9.10 -17.84 14.90
C ASP A 28 9.97 -16.71 14.29
N PRO A 29 10.22 -15.62 15.03
CA PRO A 29 10.94 -14.45 14.52
C PRO A 29 12.34 -14.77 13.99
N ASP A 30 13.02 -15.75 14.59
CA ASP A 30 14.41 -16.09 14.26
C ASP A 30 14.52 -16.80 12.90
N ASN A 31 13.41 -17.38 12.41
CA ASN A 31 13.37 -18.17 11.18
C ASN A 31 12.39 -17.63 10.13
N LEU A 32 11.98 -16.36 10.26
CA LEU A 32 10.93 -15.79 9.42
C LEU A 32 11.35 -15.66 7.95
N ALA A 33 12.54 -15.13 7.67
CA ALA A 33 13.00 -14.87 6.30
C ALA A 33 13.04 -16.11 5.38
N PRO A 34 13.67 -17.25 5.78
CA PRO A 34 13.63 -18.45 4.96
C PRO A 34 12.21 -19.00 4.81
N TYR A 35 11.39 -18.90 5.86
CA TYR A 35 10.00 -19.36 5.82
C TYR A 35 9.15 -18.58 4.81
N LEU A 36 9.26 -17.24 4.78
CA LEU A 36 8.54 -16.41 3.80
C LEU A 36 8.89 -16.76 2.35
N THR A 37 10.14 -17.14 2.09
CA THR A 37 10.60 -17.53 0.75
C THR A 37 9.95 -18.82 0.27
N GLU A 38 9.68 -19.77 1.18
CA GLU A 38 9.00 -21.04 0.87
C GLU A 38 7.48 -20.91 0.70
N LEU A 39 6.89 -19.84 1.25
CA LEU A 39 5.45 -19.62 1.21
C LEU A 39 4.98 -19.11 -0.14
N HIS A 40 3.73 -19.43 -0.46
CA HIS A 40 3.05 -18.80 -1.59
C HIS A 40 2.88 -17.29 -1.31
N PRO A 41 3.00 -16.40 -2.31
CA PRO A 41 2.92 -14.94 -2.08
C PRO A 41 1.62 -14.47 -1.43
N LEU A 42 0.50 -15.16 -1.67
CA LEU A 42 -0.79 -14.89 -0.98
C LEU A 42 -0.77 -15.26 0.51
N GLU A 43 -0.01 -16.28 0.88
CA GLU A 43 0.21 -16.63 2.28
C GLU A 43 1.07 -15.57 2.96
N CYS A 44 2.09 -15.04 2.27
CA CYS A 44 2.88 -13.90 2.75
C CYS A 44 2.01 -12.65 2.96
N LEU A 45 1.13 -12.32 2.01
CA LEU A 45 0.17 -11.23 2.16
C LEU A 45 -0.73 -11.43 3.39
N SER A 46 -1.21 -12.66 3.61
CA SER A 46 -2.05 -13.00 4.76
C SER A 46 -1.28 -12.91 6.08
N LEU A 47 -0.03 -13.37 6.11
CA LEU A 47 0.84 -13.27 7.28
C LEU A 47 1.21 -11.83 7.61
N GLY A 48 1.46 -10.99 6.61
CA GLY A 48 1.70 -9.56 6.82
C GLY A 48 0.59 -8.90 7.64
N ARG A 49 -0.68 -9.24 7.35
CA ARG A 49 -1.85 -8.77 8.10
C ARG A 49 -1.92 -9.33 9.51
N CYS A 50 -1.60 -10.62 9.68
CA CYS A 50 -1.50 -11.24 10.99
C CYS A 50 -0.45 -10.52 11.86
N TYR A 51 0.73 -10.22 11.30
CA TYR A 51 1.78 -9.49 12.00
C TYR A 51 1.37 -8.05 12.33
N GLU A 52 0.66 -7.35 11.44
CA GLU A 52 0.10 -6.02 11.79
C GLU A 52 -0.85 -6.10 12.99
N ALA A 53 -1.74 -7.10 13.02
CA ALA A 53 -2.67 -7.30 14.12
C ALA A 53 -1.96 -7.64 15.45
N LEU A 54 -0.78 -8.25 15.37
CA LEU A 54 0.09 -8.55 16.51
C LEU A 54 1.08 -7.41 16.85
N ASN A 55 1.05 -6.30 16.11
CA ASN A 55 2.01 -5.19 16.19
C ASN A 55 3.48 -5.59 15.94
N TRP A 56 3.72 -6.63 15.13
CA TRP A 56 5.06 -7.04 14.72
C TRP A 56 5.43 -6.30 13.43
N GLY A 57 5.85 -5.04 13.58
CA GLY A 57 6.08 -4.11 12.47
C GLY A 57 7.05 -4.64 11.41
N ASP A 58 8.27 -4.99 11.80
CA ASP A 58 9.30 -5.43 10.84
C ASP A 58 8.94 -6.76 10.16
N ALA A 59 8.33 -7.69 10.89
CA ALA A 59 7.83 -8.95 10.33
C ALA A 59 6.72 -8.72 9.30
N SER A 60 5.82 -7.77 9.58
CA SER A 60 4.77 -7.37 8.65
C SER A 60 5.34 -6.82 7.35
N LEU A 61 6.31 -5.90 7.45
CA LEU A 61 6.99 -5.35 6.27
C LEU A 61 7.67 -6.43 5.46
N ALA A 62 8.45 -7.31 6.08
CA ALA A 62 9.15 -8.40 5.38
C ALA A 62 8.17 -9.34 4.64
N ALA A 63 7.02 -9.65 5.25
CA ALA A 63 6.01 -10.48 4.63
C ALA A 63 5.32 -9.79 3.44
N TYR A 64 4.99 -8.51 3.57
CA TYR A 64 4.40 -7.73 2.49
C TYR A 64 5.37 -7.48 1.34
N GLU A 65 6.64 -7.18 1.62
CA GLU A 65 7.71 -7.06 0.61
C GLU A 65 7.82 -8.36 -0.18
N SER A 66 7.88 -9.52 0.49
CA SER A 66 7.92 -10.82 -0.19
C SER A 66 6.69 -11.09 -1.07
N ALA A 67 5.52 -10.57 -0.69
CA ALA A 67 4.31 -10.67 -1.50
C ALA A 67 4.37 -9.72 -2.72
N VAL A 68 4.78 -8.47 -2.53
CA VAL A 68 4.93 -7.45 -3.57
C VAL A 68 5.91 -7.88 -4.65
N ASP A 69 7.03 -8.49 -4.26
CA ASP A 69 8.10 -8.94 -5.18
C ASP A 69 7.67 -10.09 -6.09
N ARG A 70 6.65 -10.87 -5.70
CA ARG A 70 6.28 -12.13 -6.36
C ARG A 70 4.87 -12.16 -6.93
N LEU A 71 3.97 -11.30 -6.47
CA LEU A 71 2.62 -11.18 -7.02
C LEU A 71 2.64 -10.37 -8.32
N THR A 72 2.01 -10.91 -9.36
CA THR A 72 1.93 -10.25 -10.67
C THR A 72 0.50 -10.32 -11.22
N ALA A 73 0.07 -9.23 -11.88
CA ALA A 73 -1.14 -9.19 -12.73
C ALA A 73 -2.41 -9.72 -12.04
N SER A 74 -2.62 -9.37 -10.78
CA SER A 74 -3.77 -9.79 -9.99
C SER A 74 -4.25 -8.68 -9.06
N GLU A 75 -5.52 -8.74 -8.65
CA GLU A 75 -6.06 -7.87 -7.60
C GLU A 75 -5.28 -8.00 -6.29
N ALA A 76 -4.76 -9.19 -6.00
CA ALA A 76 -3.89 -9.43 -4.85
C ALA A 76 -2.57 -8.66 -4.93
N GLN A 77 -2.02 -8.43 -6.13
CA GLN A 77 -0.85 -7.55 -6.30
C GLN A 77 -1.21 -6.14 -5.83
N VAL A 78 -2.26 -5.54 -6.38
CA VAL A 78 -2.73 -4.19 -5.98
C VAL A 78 -2.93 -4.11 -4.47
N GLN A 79 -3.55 -5.12 -3.88
CA GLN A 79 -3.77 -5.16 -2.44
C GLN A 79 -2.46 -5.27 -1.62
N ALA A 80 -1.48 -6.06 -2.06
CA ALA A 80 -0.19 -6.16 -1.39
C ALA A 80 0.56 -4.82 -1.40
N TRP A 81 0.50 -4.09 -2.51
CA TRP A 81 1.10 -2.75 -2.61
C TRP A 81 0.39 -1.73 -1.71
N ARG A 82 -0.94 -1.78 -1.61
CA ARG A 82 -1.72 -0.97 -0.63
C ARG A 82 -1.27 -1.25 0.79
N ASP A 83 -1.28 -2.53 1.17
CA ASP A 83 -1.01 -2.97 2.54
C ASP A 83 0.44 -2.61 2.94
N LEU A 84 1.42 -2.85 2.06
CA LEU A 84 2.81 -2.45 2.29
C LEU A 84 2.97 -0.94 2.46
N GLY A 85 2.35 -0.14 1.58
CA GLY A 85 2.41 1.33 1.65
C GLY A 85 1.80 1.88 2.95
N TYR A 86 0.69 1.29 3.41
CA TYR A 86 0.09 1.67 4.69
C TYR A 86 0.93 1.21 5.88
N ALA A 87 1.53 0.02 5.82
CA ALA A 87 2.43 -0.48 6.85
C ALA A 87 3.65 0.45 7.01
N TYR A 88 4.30 0.85 5.91
CA TYR A 88 5.38 1.83 5.95
C TYR A 88 4.95 3.15 6.59
N LYS A 89 3.78 3.67 6.21
CA LYS A 89 3.27 4.92 6.79
C LYS A 89 2.98 4.80 8.29
N ARG A 90 2.40 3.68 8.74
CA ARG A 90 2.12 3.41 10.16
C ARG A 90 3.39 3.32 11.01
N LEU A 91 4.48 2.81 10.42
CA LEU A 91 5.78 2.67 11.07
C LEU A 91 6.70 3.89 10.87
N GLU A 92 6.14 5.00 10.37
CA GLU A 92 6.87 6.25 10.09
C GLU A 92 8.05 6.11 9.09
N ARG A 93 8.11 5.00 8.36
CA ARG A 93 9.08 4.70 7.28
C ARG A 93 8.70 5.40 5.98
N ARG A 94 8.72 6.73 6.06
CA ARG A 94 8.12 7.59 5.05
C ARG A 94 8.86 7.59 3.72
N ALA A 95 10.20 7.49 3.74
CA ALA A 95 11.00 7.47 2.53
C ALA A 95 10.70 6.21 1.70
N GLU A 96 10.59 5.07 2.38
CA GLU A 96 10.26 3.79 1.77
C GLU A 96 8.83 3.77 1.22
N ALA A 97 7.86 4.37 1.93
CA ALA A 97 6.49 4.52 1.42
C ALA A 97 6.45 5.31 0.10
N VAL A 98 7.20 6.42 0.00
CA VAL A 98 7.26 7.23 -1.22
C VAL A 98 7.89 6.45 -2.36
N ALA A 99 9.05 5.83 -2.13
CA ALA A 99 9.73 5.04 -3.15
C ALA A 99 8.84 3.88 -3.65
N LEU A 100 8.07 3.26 -2.75
CA LEU A 100 7.08 2.25 -3.11
C LEU A 100 6.00 2.84 -4.02
N TRP A 101 5.37 3.96 -3.65
CA TRP A 101 4.31 4.56 -4.48
C TRP A 101 4.82 5.06 -5.83
N GLU A 102 6.03 5.60 -5.90
CA GLU A 102 6.66 5.99 -7.17
C GLU A 102 6.89 4.77 -8.07
N THR A 103 7.39 3.68 -7.49
CA THR A 103 7.57 2.42 -8.23
C THR A 103 6.23 1.88 -8.72
N TRP A 104 5.20 1.87 -7.85
CA TRP A 104 3.86 1.41 -8.18
C TRP A 104 3.34 2.06 -9.45
N VAL A 105 3.36 3.40 -9.52
CA VAL A 105 2.86 4.17 -10.68
C VAL A 105 3.48 3.70 -12.00
N GLY A 106 4.74 3.26 -11.98
CA GLY A 106 5.44 2.79 -13.18
C GLY A 106 5.28 1.29 -13.48
N THR A 107 4.95 0.46 -12.50
CA THR A 107 5.07 -1.01 -12.63
C THR A 107 3.76 -1.78 -12.51
N VAL A 108 2.81 -1.33 -11.68
CA VAL A 108 1.55 -2.05 -11.46
C VAL A 108 0.46 -1.41 -12.32
N ALA A 109 -0.02 -2.15 -13.31
CA ALA A 109 -1.12 -1.70 -14.15
C ALA A 109 -2.42 -1.58 -13.34
N GLY A 110 -3.22 -0.57 -13.67
CA GLY A 110 -4.52 -0.35 -13.05
C GLY A 110 -4.84 1.13 -12.91
N ASP A 111 -6.01 1.38 -12.34
CA ASP A 111 -6.58 2.71 -12.10
C ASP A 111 -6.69 3.02 -10.60
N ASP A 112 -5.94 2.30 -9.76
CA ASP A 112 -5.88 2.55 -8.34
C ASP A 112 -5.31 3.94 -8.03
N LEU A 113 -6.10 4.75 -7.34
CA LEU A 113 -5.75 6.12 -7.00
C LEU A 113 -4.75 6.20 -5.83
N THR A 114 -4.59 5.13 -5.05
CA THR A 114 -3.81 5.10 -3.81
C THR A 114 -2.42 5.72 -3.95
N PRO A 115 -1.54 5.26 -4.87
CA PRO A 115 -0.18 5.81 -4.95
C PRO A 115 -0.18 7.30 -5.32
N TYR A 116 -1.02 7.72 -6.25
CA TYR A 116 -1.11 9.13 -6.67
C TYR A 116 -1.61 10.04 -5.54
N VAL A 117 -2.63 9.60 -4.80
CA VAL A 117 -3.20 10.36 -3.68
C VAL A 117 -2.20 10.49 -2.53
N GLU A 118 -1.49 9.41 -2.20
CA GLU A 118 -0.51 9.41 -1.13
C GLU A 118 0.76 10.22 -1.50
N LEU A 119 1.21 10.17 -2.75
CA LEU A 119 2.26 11.05 -3.28
C LEU A 119 1.84 12.52 -3.22
N ALA A 120 0.61 12.84 -3.65
CA ALA A 120 0.08 14.20 -3.54
C ALA A 120 0.07 14.70 -2.08
N LYS A 121 -0.39 13.87 -1.13
CA LYS A 121 -0.35 14.18 0.30
C LYS A 121 1.08 14.37 0.79
N HIS A 122 2.03 13.55 0.34
CA HIS A 122 3.43 13.66 0.73
C HIS A 122 4.02 15.00 0.32
N HIS A 123 3.89 15.34 -0.94
CA HIS A 123 4.45 16.58 -1.46
C HIS A 123 3.77 17.82 -0.87
N GLU A 124 2.47 17.74 -0.59
CA GLU A 124 1.74 18.85 0.01
C GLU A 124 2.21 19.16 1.44
N TRP A 125 2.39 18.13 2.26
CA TRP A 125 2.55 18.31 3.70
C TRP A 125 3.98 18.17 4.20
N HIS A 126 4.78 17.30 3.57
CA HIS A 126 6.09 16.92 4.11
C HIS A 126 7.23 17.59 3.34
N SER A 127 7.33 17.40 2.03
CA SER A 127 8.37 18.09 1.25
C SER A 127 7.99 19.53 0.90
N ARG A 128 6.69 19.90 1.06
CA ARG A 128 6.13 21.22 0.75
C ARG A 128 6.34 21.67 -0.71
N ASP A 129 6.55 20.71 -1.61
CA ASP A 129 6.55 20.88 -3.05
C ASP A 129 5.10 20.89 -3.56
N LEU A 130 4.49 22.07 -3.55
CA LEU A 130 3.10 22.23 -3.96
C LEU A 130 2.90 21.99 -5.47
N ALA A 131 3.93 22.15 -6.29
CA ALA A 131 3.85 21.89 -7.73
C ALA A 131 3.75 20.38 -8.00
N ALA A 132 4.62 19.59 -7.37
CA ALA A 132 4.52 18.13 -7.43
C ALA A 132 3.21 17.63 -6.82
N ALA A 133 2.78 18.18 -5.69
CA ALA A 133 1.51 17.82 -5.06
C ALA A 133 0.31 18.04 -5.99
N ARG A 134 0.29 19.18 -6.70
CA ARG A 134 -0.72 19.49 -7.71
C ARG A 134 -0.68 18.50 -8.87
N GLY A 135 0.51 18.19 -9.39
CA GLY A 135 0.70 17.24 -10.48
C GLY A 135 0.12 15.87 -10.17
N TRP A 136 0.47 15.31 -9.01
CA TRP A 136 -0.03 14.01 -8.55
C TRP A 136 -1.54 14.01 -8.32
N ALA A 137 -2.09 15.05 -7.68
CA ALA A 137 -3.53 15.16 -7.46
C ALA A 137 -4.32 15.31 -8.77
N ALA A 138 -3.79 16.06 -9.75
CA ALA A 138 -4.41 16.21 -11.07
C ALA A 138 -4.37 14.91 -11.87
N TRP A 139 -3.30 14.13 -11.74
CA TRP A 139 -3.22 12.81 -12.37
C TRP A 139 -4.25 11.85 -11.76
N ALA A 140 -4.34 11.78 -10.43
CA ALA A 140 -5.37 11.00 -9.74
C ALA A 140 -6.78 11.41 -10.20
N LEU A 141 -7.05 12.71 -10.34
CA LEU A 141 -8.35 13.20 -10.81
C LEU A 141 -8.68 12.69 -12.21
N ARG A 142 -7.72 12.74 -13.14
CA ARG A 142 -7.92 12.23 -14.50
C ARG A 142 -8.26 10.75 -14.53
N ILE A 143 -7.62 9.95 -13.67
CA ILE A 143 -7.91 8.52 -13.56
C ILE A 143 -9.34 8.31 -13.02
N ALA A 144 -9.69 9.00 -11.93
CA ALA A 144 -11.02 8.91 -11.31
C ALA A 144 -12.14 9.35 -12.26
N GLU A 145 -11.92 10.40 -13.07
CA GLU A 145 -12.88 10.86 -14.07
C GLU A 145 -13.13 9.81 -15.17
N GLY A 146 -12.15 8.93 -15.44
CA GLY A 146 -12.26 7.82 -16.39
C GLY A 146 -13.03 6.60 -15.86
N TRP A 147 -13.31 6.52 -14.56
CA TRP A 147 -14.09 5.41 -13.99
C TRP A 147 -15.54 5.40 -14.50
N PRO A 148 -16.22 4.24 -14.46
CA PRO A 148 -17.66 4.17 -14.70
C PRO A 148 -18.46 5.03 -13.71
N ALA A 149 -19.57 5.60 -14.17
CA ALA A 149 -20.48 6.37 -13.33
C ALA A 149 -20.93 5.55 -12.12
N SER A 150 -20.55 6.00 -10.93
CA SER A 150 -20.80 5.32 -9.66
C SER A 150 -20.63 6.31 -8.51
N TYR A 151 -21.21 6.00 -7.36
CA TYR A 151 -21.02 6.79 -6.14
C TYR A 151 -19.54 6.95 -5.78
N LEU A 152 -18.76 5.86 -5.88
CA LEU A 152 -17.32 5.86 -5.59
C LEU A 152 -16.54 6.82 -6.50
N ARG A 153 -16.90 6.91 -7.78
CA ARG A 153 -16.32 7.87 -8.70
C ARG A 153 -16.63 9.30 -8.28
N ASP A 154 -17.89 9.60 -8.00
CA ASP A 154 -18.32 10.96 -7.67
C ASP A 154 -17.67 11.44 -6.37
N GLU A 155 -17.55 10.56 -5.37
CA GLU A 155 -16.82 10.80 -4.13
C GLU A 155 -15.34 11.09 -4.38
N ALA A 156 -14.63 10.19 -5.07
CA ALA A 156 -13.21 10.35 -5.37
C ALA A 156 -12.91 11.64 -6.16
N VAL A 157 -13.72 11.93 -7.18
CA VAL A 157 -13.61 13.16 -7.99
C VAL A 157 -13.84 14.40 -7.12
N GLY A 158 -14.84 14.38 -6.24
CA GLY A 158 -15.13 15.47 -5.30
C GLY A 158 -13.95 15.74 -4.36
N GLU A 159 -13.43 14.70 -3.69
CA GLU A 159 -12.27 14.81 -2.80
C GLU A 159 -11.03 15.36 -3.51
N LEU A 160 -10.75 14.88 -4.72
CA LEU A 160 -9.59 15.29 -5.51
C LEU A 160 -9.71 16.74 -5.98
N ARG A 161 -10.90 17.18 -6.42
CA ARG A 161 -11.15 18.59 -6.77
C ARG A 161 -10.98 19.51 -5.56
N HIS A 162 -11.48 19.11 -4.39
CA HIS A 162 -11.27 19.87 -3.15
C HIS A 162 -9.79 19.96 -2.77
N ARG A 163 -9.04 18.87 -2.89
CA ARG A 163 -7.60 18.87 -2.66
C ARG A 163 -6.87 19.81 -3.63
N LEU A 164 -7.18 19.75 -4.92
CA LEU A 164 -6.57 20.60 -5.94
C LEU A 164 -6.85 22.08 -5.67
N ALA A 165 -8.10 22.46 -5.41
CA ALA A 165 -8.47 23.84 -5.09
C ALA A 165 -7.68 24.37 -3.88
N ARG A 166 -7.51 23.54 -2.85
CA ARG A 166 -6.70 23.88 -1.66
C ARG A 166 -5.21 24.04 -1.98
N ILE A 167 -4.64 23.21 -2.84
CA ILE A 167 -3.24 23.33 -3.28
C ILE A 167 -3.04 24.58 -4.15
N GLU A 168 -3.97 24.86 -5.06
CA GLU A 168 -3.94 26.03 -5.94
C GLU A 168 -4.05 27.34 -5.14
N ALA A 169 -4.90 27.39 -4.12
CA ALA A 169 -4.96 28.53 -3.21
C ALA A 169 -3.63 28.78 -2.48
N LYS A 170 -2.95 27.71 -2.01
CA LYS A 170 -1.63 27.80 -1.38
C LYS A 170 -0.55 28.28 -2.34
N LEU A 171 -0.57 27.81 -3.59
CA LEU A 171 0.35 28.25 -4.63
C LEU A 171 0.19 29.73 -4.93
N ASN A 172 -1.04 30.19 -5.17
CA ASN A 172 -1.31 31.59 -5.46
C ASN A 172 -0.90 32.51 -4.29
N GLY A 173 -1.15 32.09 -3.04
CA GLY A 173 -0.72 32.82 -1.86
C GLY A 173 0.81 32.96 -1.72
N ARG A 174 1.56 31.89 -2.03
CA ARG A 174 3.04 31.95 -2.04
C ARG A 174 3.57 32.90 -3.10
N THR A 175 3.03 32.83 -4.32
CA THR A 175 3.47 33.71 -5.42
C THR A 175 3.26 35.18 -5.07
N THR A 176 2.12 35.53 -4.45
CA THR A 176 1.88 36.91 -4.02
C THR A 176 2.80 37.39 -2.90
N ASP A 177 3.28 36.49 -2.03
CA ASP A 177 4.23 36.86 -0.98
C ASP A 177 5.66 37.01 -1.54
N ASP A 178 6.07 36.13 -2.47
CA ASP A 178 7.36 36.21 -3.15
C ASP A 178 7.47 37.51 -3.98
N GLU A 179 6.42 37.88 -4.73
CA GLU A 179 6.36 39.13 -5.50
C GLU A 179 6.44 40.38 -4.61
N ARG A 180 5.80 40.35 -3.44
CA ARG A 180 5.87 41.46 -2.46
C ARG A 180 7.25 41.59 -1.84
N GLN A 181 7.95 40.48 -1.60
CA GLN A 181 9.29 40.50 -1.02
C GLN A 181 10.31 41.07 -2.03
N ILE A 182 10.23 40.67 -3.30
CA ILE A 182 11.07 41.23 -4.37
C ILE A 182 10.84 42.75 -4.51
N ALA A 183 9.59 43.20 -4.52
CA ALA A 183 9.26 44.63 -4.62
C ALA A 183 9.64 45.46 -3.37
N ALA A 184 9.96 44.84 -2.25
CA ALA A 184 10.43 45.50 -1.03
C ALA A 184 11.97 45.56 -0.93
N GLU A 185 12.67 44.79 -1.75
CA GLU A 185 14.14 44.72 -1.83
C GLU A 185 14.72 45.59 -2.98
N GLU A 186 13.86 46.16 -3.84
CA GLU A 186 14.18 47.17 -4.87
C GLU A 186 13.95 48.61 -4.39
#